data_AF-A0A850RI07-F1
#
_entry.id   AF-A0A850RI07-F1
#
_cell.length_a   1.000
_cell.length_b   1.000
_cell.length_c   1.000
_cell.angle_alpha   90.00
_cell.angle_beta   90.00
_cell.angle_gamma   90.00
#
_symmetry.space_group_name_H-M   'P 1'
#
loop_
_entity.id
_entity.type
_entity.pdbx_description
1 polymer ?
#
loop_
_entity_poly.entity_id
_entity_poly.type
_entity_poly.pdbx_seq_one_letter_code
_entity_poly.pdbx_strand_id
1 'polypeptide(L)'
;MPEQNASQAAKLIQGNALVSLYKLLIRTPLLGSFIKIANAYAFHGDARYVKEFAPFQAWYNRIFTKILIALAIAFLAAYCMVASNLKPEEVRVTSLIVGIFPSLLGFGIGVFALIFVLPSSFLLTILRAQNDSKLKPYVLASDMGYPLIVMAAVLFVGVFLHFLPTDQPVFFASTFLLFYGLTMVVELVSMVFTTAVMVLRNKSQSASQNRQN
;
A
#
# COMPACT_ATOMS: atom_id res chain seq x y z
N MET A 1 3.64 43.82 -14.95
CA MET A 1 4.45 43.32 -13.81
C MET A 1 3.66 42.98 -12.51
N PRO A 2 2.42 43.43 -12.23
CA PRO A 2 1.71 43.03 -10.99
C PRO A 2 1.05 41.63 -11.03
N GLU A 3 0.68 41.11 -12.20
CA GLU A 3 0.03 39.78 -12.31
C GLU A 3 0.94 38.59 -11.98
N GLN A 4 2.24 38.66 -12.30
CA GLN A 4 3.20 37.58 -11.97
C GLN A 4 3.41 37.44 -10.46
N ASN A 5 3.38 38.54 -9.71
CA ASN A 5 3.55 38.54 -8.26
C ASN A 5 2.31 37.99 -7.52
N ALA A 6 1.11 38.28 -8.04
CA ALA A 6 -0.14 37.74 -7.48
C ALA A 6 -0.25 36.21 -7.68
N SER A 7 0.15 35.71 -8.86
CA SER A 7 0.16 34.27 -9.16
C SER A 7 1.20 33.49 -8.33
N GLN A 8 2.38 34.07 -8.10
CA GLN A 8 3.38 33.49 -7.19
C GLN A 8 2.93 33.51 -5.73
N ALA A 9 2.33 34.60 -5.26
CA ALA A 9 1.82 34.69 -3.90
C ALA A 9 0.69 33.68 -3.64
N ALA A 10 -0.23 33.50 -4.58
CA ALA A 10 -1.29 32.50 -4.48
C ALA A 10 -0.74 31.06 -4.40
N LYS A 11 0.27 30.72 -5.23
CA LYS A 11 0.94 29.41 -5.16
C LYS A 11 1.65 29.18 -3.83
N LEU A 12 2.28 30.22 -3.25
CA LEU A 12 2.94 30.13 -1.94
C LEU A 12 1.94 29.92 -0.79
N ILE A 13 0.82 30.64 -0.80
CA ILE A 13 -0.24 30.51 0.22
C ILE A 13 -0.90 29.13 0.14
N GLN A 14 -1.21 28.65 -1.07
CA GLN A 14 -1.85 27.36 -1.30
C GLN A 14 -0.92 26.20 -0.91
N GLY A 15 0.38 26.31 -1.17
CA GLY A 15 1.39 25.34 -0.72
C GLY A 15 1.50 25.28 0.80
N ASN A 16 1.50 26.42 1.49
CA ASN A 16 1.57 26.47 2.95
C ASN A 16 0.31 25.91 3.63
N ALA A 17 -0.88 26.13 3.05
CA ALA A 17 -2.12 25.58 3.56
C ALA A 17 -2.16 24.04 3.47
N LEU A 18 -1.72 23.47 2.35
CA LEU A 18 -1.64 22.01 2.17
C LEU A 18 -0.66 21.35 3.15
N VAL A 19 0.49 21.98 3.41
CA VAL A 19 1.47 21.49 4.40
C VAL A 19 0.89 21.56 5.82
N SER A 20 0.15 22.61 6.16
CA SER A 20 -0.51 22.74 7.46
C SER A 20 -1.61 21.69 7.66
N LEU A 21 -2.45 21.49 6.64
CA LEU A 21 -3.50 20.46 6.64
C LEU A 21 -2.91 19.05 6.78
N TYR A 22 -1.81 18.77 6.06
CA TYR A 22 -1.10 17.49 6.19
C TYR A 22 -0.63 17.24 7.62
N LYS A 23 0.03 18.22 8.23
CA LYS A 23 0.51 18.14 9.62
C LYS A 23 -0.62 17.92 10.63
N LEU A 24 -1.81 18.45 10.36
CA LEU A 24 -2.99 18.24 11.17
C LEU A 24 -3.55 16.82 11.00
N LEU A 25 -3.66 16.34 9.76
CA LEU A 25 -4.14 14.99 9.45
C LEU A 25 -3.25 13.90 10.07
N ILE A 26 -1.92 14.02 9.97
CA ILE A 26 -0.99 13.03 10.53
C ILE A 26 -0.98 12.98 12.05
N ARG A 27 -1.53 13.99 12.74
CA ARG A 27 -1.66 14.00 14.20
C ARG A 27 -2.80 13.12 14.71
N THR A 28 -3.76 12.78 13.86
CA THR A 28 -4.88 11.92 14.27
C THR A 28 -4.39 10.49 14.50
N PRO A 29 -4.71 9.85 15.63
CA PRO A 29 -4.36 8.45 15.84
C PRO A 29 -5.08 7.58 14.80
N LEU A 30 -4.43 6.50 14.37
CA LEU A 30 -4.87 5.59 13.30
C LEU A 30 -4.87 6.20 11.89
N LEU A 31 -5.69 7.22 11.64
CA LEU A 31 -5.83 7.84 10.32
C LEU A 31 -4.54 8.52 9.89
N GLY A 32 -3.85 9.20 10.82
CA GLY A 32 -2.55 9.80 10.54
C GLY A 32 -1.48 8.78 10.18
N SER A 33 -1.47 7.61 10.83
CA SER A 33 -0.57 6.50 10.48
C SER A 33 -0.86 5.94 9.09
N PHE A 34 -2.15 5.74 8.76
CA PHE A 34 -2.57 5.29 7.44
C PHE A 34 -2.11 6.27 6.35
N ILE A 35 -2.40 7.56 6.53
CA ILE A 35 -2.02 8.60 5.56
C ILE A 35 -0.51 8.67 5.42
N LYS A 36 0.25 8.62 6.51
CA LYS A 36 1.72 8.67 6.48
C LYS A 36 2.31 7.50 5.70
N ILE A 37 1.83 6.27 5.93
CA ILE A 37 2.30 5.06 5.25
C ILE A 37 1.91 5.11 3.77
N ALA A 38 0.65 5.45 3.46
CA ALA A 38 0.17 5.59 2.08
C ALA A 38 0.93 6.68 1.32
N ASN A 39 1.25 7.79 1.97
CA ASN A 39 2.03 8.87 1.39
C ASN A 39 3.49 8.44 1.14
N ALA A 40 4.11 7.71 2.07
CA ALA A 40 5.44 7.13 1.89
C ALA A 40 5.48 6.16 0.70
N TYR A 41 4.42 5.36 0.55
CA TYR A 41 4.25 4.44 -0.57
C TYR A 41 4.06 5.17 -1.90
N ALA A 42 3.22 6.20 -1.95
CA ALA A 42 3.05 7.05 -3.12
C ALA A 42 4.37 7.74 -3.51
N PHE A 43 5.15 8.22 -2.54
CA PHE A 43 6.47 8.80 -2.78
C PHE A 43 7.57 7.80 -3.15
N HIS A 44 7.26 6.51 -3.10
CA HIS A 44 8.20 5.41 -3.27
C HIS A 44 9.42 5.58 -2.34
N GLY A 45 9.14 5.66 -1.04
CA GLY A 45 10.16 5.70 0.00
C GLY A 45 10.95 7.01 0.11
N ASP A 46 10.51 8.11 -0.51
CA ASP A 46 11.18 9.41 -0.41
C ASP A 46 11.04 10.03 0.97
N ALA A 47 12.12 10.45 1.61
CA ALA A 47 12.08 11.15 2.89
C ALA A 47 11.14 12.38 2.90
N ARG A 48 10.83 12.96 1.73
CA ARG A 48 9.81 14.02 1.56
C ARG A 48 8.41 13.63 2.06
N TYR A 49 8.10 12.33 2.15
CA TYR A 49 6.82 11.85 2.69
C TYR A 49 6.51 12.38 4.10
N VAL A 50 7.54 12.76 4.87
CA VAL A 50 7.38 13.30 6.23
C VAL A 50 6.89 14.75 6.21
N LYS A 51 7.20 15.50 5.15
CA LYS A 51 7.03 16.97 5.11
C LYS A 51 5.86 17.40 4.23
N GLU A 52 5.57 16.67 3.16
CA GLU A 52 4.59 17.05 2.14
C GLU A 52 3.80 15.85 1.61
N PHE A 53 2.72 16.12 0.88
CA PHE A 53 1.97 15.10 0.15
C PHE A 53 2.64 14.73 -1.18
N ALA A 54 2.57 13.45 -1.55
CA ALA A 54 3.02 12.99 -2.85
C ALA A 54 2.16 13.62 -3.95
N PRO A 55 2.76 13.96 -5.11
CA PRO A 55 2.01 14.53 -6.22
C PRO A 55 0.94 13.54 -6.68
N PHE A 56 -0.20 14.06 -7.14
CA PHE A 56 -1.35 13.25 -7.53
C PHE A 56 -1.01 12.14 -8.53
N GLN A 57 -0.10 12.40 -9.49
CA GLN A 57 0.37 11.40 -10.45
C GLN A 57 0.98 10.16 -9.78
N ALA A 58 1.68 10.37 -8.66
CA ALA A 58 2.31 9.27 -7.92
C ALA A 58 1.26 8.41 -7.20
N TRP A 59 0.23 9.04 -6.62
CA TRP A 59 -0.93 8.34 -6.08
C TRP A 59 -1.67 7.54 -7.15
N TYR A 60 -1.86 8.12 -8.32
CA TYR A 60 -2.57 7.48 -9.43
C TYR A 60 -1.89 6.19 -9.86
N ASN A 61 -0.60 6.27 -10.17
CA ASN A 61 0.16 5.14 -10.69
C ASN A 61 0.29 3.99 -9.66
N ARG A 62 0.33 4.32 -8.36
CA ARG A 62 0.64 3.34 -7.30
C ARG A 62 -0.60 2.77 -6.62
N ILE A 63 -1.60 3.60 -6.38
CA ILE A 63 -2.74 3.30 -5.53
C ILE A 63 -4.02 3.25 -6.38
N PHE A 64 -4.34 4.31 -7.12
CA PHE A 64 -5.64 4.38 -7.80
C PHE A 64 -5.82 3.32 -8.89
N THR A 65 -4.77 2.97 -9.65
CA THR A 65 -4.88 1.87 -10.64
C THR A 65 -5.37 0.57 -10.01
N LYS A 66 -4.88 0.23 -8.81
CA LYS A 66 -5.25 -1.01 -8.11
C LYS A 66 -6.66 -0.94 -7.53
N ILE A 67 -7.05 0.24 -7.04
CA ILE A 67 -8.43 0.51 -6.62
C ILE A 67 -9.38 0.34 -7.80
N LEU A 68 -9.05 0.89 -8.97
CA LEU A 68 -9.88 0.77 -10.17
C LEU A 68 -10.03 -0.69 -10.62
N ILE A 69 -8.96 -1.48 -10.59
CA ILE A 69 -9.02 -2.92 -10.90
C ILE A 69 -9.93 -3.64 -9.91
N ALA A 70 -9.76 -3.41 -8.60
CA ALA A 70 -10.61 -4.03 -7.58
C ALA A 70 -12.08 -3.60 -7.71
N LEU A 71 -12.33 -2.35 -8.07
CA LEU A 71 -13.66 -1.81 -8.31
C LEU A 71 -14.32 -2.43 -9.54
N ALA A 72 -13.57 -2.60 -10.64
CA ALA A 72 -14.05 -3.27 -11.84
C ALA A 72 -14.43 -4.74 -11.55
N ILE A 73 -13.61 -5.45 -10.77
CA ILE A 73 -13.90 -6.83 -10.35
C ILE A 73 -15.14 -6.87 -9.45
N ALA A 74 -15.26 -5.96 -8.48
CA ALA A 74 -16.43 -5.91 -7.60
C ALA A 74 -17.72 -5.60 -8.36
N PHE A 75 -17.65 -4.70 -9.35
CA PHE A 75 -18.77 -4.39 -10.23
C PHE A 75 -19.18 -5.59 -11.07
N LEU A 76 -18.20 -6.29 -11.67
CA LEU A 76 -18.45 -7.52 -12.42
C LEU A 76 -19.08 -8.60 -11.54
N ALA A 77 -18.58 -8.81 -10.32
CA ALA A 77 -19.13 -9.78 -9.38
C ALA A 77 -20.57 -9.43 -8.98
N ALA A 78 -20.86 -8.16 -8.71
CA ALA A 78 -22.21 -7.70 -8.42
C ALA A 78 -23.16 -7.88 -9.62
N TYR A 79 -22.68 -7.59 -10.84
CA TYR A 79 -23.43 -7.81 -12.08
C TYR A 79 -23.76 -9.30 -12.29
N CYS A 80 -22.77 -10.18 -12.14
CA CYS A 80 -22.98 -11.63 -12.24
C CYS A 80 -23.99 -12.15 -11.22
N MET A 81 -23.94 -11.65 -9.98
CA MET A 81 -24.93 -12.02 -8.95
C MET A 81 -26.36 -11.67 -9.34
N VAL A 82 -26.58 -10.44 -9.83
CA VAL A 82 -27.90 -10.00 -10.31
C VAL A 82 -28.34 -10.86 -11.50
N ALA A 83 -27.44 -11.15 -12.44
CA ALA A 83 -27.74 -11.99 -13.61
C ALA A 83 -28.09 -13.45 -13.23
N SER A 84 -27.50 -13.99 -12.16
CA SER A 84 -27.74 -15.35 -11.69
C SER A 84 -28.90 -15.49 -10.71
N ASN A 85 -29.62 -14.41 -10.37
CA ASN A 85 -30.67 -14.39 -9.33
C ASN A 85 -30.20 -14.90 -7.95
N LEU A 86 -28.90 -14.82 -7.68
CA LEU A 86 -28.35 -15.18 -6.37
C LEU A 86 -28.74 -14.12 -5.37
N LYS A 87 -29.23 -14.53 -4.20
CA LYS A 87 -29.54 -13.59 -3.12
C LYS A 87 -28.23 -13.23 -2.38
N PRO A 88 -27.99 -11.94 -2.08
CA PRO A 88 -26.82 -11.51 -1.30
C PRO A 88 -26.69 -12.25 0.04
N GLU A 89 -27.80 -12.65 0.62
CA GLU A 89 -27.88 -13.40 1.88
C GLU A 89 -27.21 -14.78 1.83
N GLU A 90 -27.17 -15.40 0.64
CA GLU A 90 -26.57 -16.73 0.45
C GLU A 90 -25.03 -16.68 0.44
N VAL A 91 -24.44 -15.52 0.12
CA VAL A 91 -22.99 -15.33 0.00
C VAL A 91 -22.52 -14.21 0.91
N ARG A 92 -22.17 -14.55 2.15
CA ARG A 92 -21.66 -13.59 3.14
C ARG A 92 -20.16 -13.34 2.97
N VAL A 93 -19.81 -12.45 2.04
CA VAL A 93 -18.42 -12.07 1.72
C VAL A 93 -17.64 -11.54 2.94
N THR A 94 -18.31 -10.86 3.87
CA THR A 94 -17.68 -10.35 5.10
C THR A 94 -17.08 -11.48 5.95
N SER A 95 -17.68 -12.68 5.95
CA SER A 95 -17.12 -13.85 6.64
C SER A 95 -15.79 -14.30 6.04
N LEU A 96 -15.61 -14.17 4.71
CA LEU A 96 -14.34 -14.46 4.05
C LEU A 96 -13.27 -13.45 4.46
N ILE A 97 -13.61 -12.17 4.58
CA ILE A 97 -12.67 -11.14 5.01
C ILE A 97 -12.16 -11.46 6.43
N VAL A 98 -13.09 -11.66 7.36
CA VAL A 98 -12.75 -11.94 8.77
C VAL A 98 -12.03 -13.27 8.93
N GLY A 99 -12.29 -14.26 8.07
CA GLY A 99 -11.60 -15.55 8.09
C GLY A 99 -10.19 -15.55 7.49
N ILE A 100 -9.99 -14.85 6.36
CA ILE A 100 -8.75 -14.92 5.58
C ILE A 100 -7.72 -13.87 6.04
N PHE A 101 -8.15 -12.63 6.25
CA PHE A 101 -7.22 -11.51 6.43
C PHE A 101 -6.41 -11.54 7.72
N PRO A 102 -6.89 -12.04 8.88
CA PRO A 102 -6.04 -12.15 10.06
C PRO A 102 -4.80 -13.01 9.81
N SER A 103 -4.95 -14.14 9.12
CA SER A 103 -3.84 -15.02 8.75
C SER A 103 -2.88 -14.36 7.75
N LEU A 104 -3.40 -13.67 6.73
CA LEU A 104 -2.58 -12.96 5.76
C LEU A 104 -1.84 -11.75 6.37
N LEU A 105 -2.50 -11.04 7.29
CA LEU A 105 -1.89 -9.96 8.06
C LEU A 105 -0.76 -10.50 8.94
N GLY A 106 -0.99 -11.61 9.65
CA GLY A 106 0.02 -12.29 10.45
C GLY A 106 1.22 -12.76 9.62
N PHE A 107 0.98 -13.37 8.46
CA PHE A 107 2.02 -13.69 7.48
C PHE A 107 2.83 -12.45 7.09
N GLY A 108 2.14 -11.38 6.69
CA GLY A 108 2.81 -10.18 6.23
C GLY A 108 3.65 -9.49 7.31
N ILE A 109 3.14 -9.43 8.56
CA ILE A 109 3.90 -8.92 9.70
C ILE A 109 5.14 -9.79 9.94
N GLY A 110 4.98 -11.12 9.88
CA GLY A 110 6.10 -12.05 10.02
C GLY A 110 7.20 -11.81 8.99
N VAL A 111 6.83 -11.66 7.72
CA VAL A 111 7.82 -11.38 6.67
C VAL A 111 8.43 -9.98 6.81
N PHE A 112 7.64 -8.99 7.23
CA PHE A 112 8.15 -7.65 7.49
C PHE A 112 9.15 -7.63 8.65
N ALA A 113 8.91 -8.42 9.71
CA ALA A 113 9.84 -8.57 10.82
C ALA A 113 11.17 -9.20 10.40
N LEU A 114 11.16 -10.17 9.46
CA LEU A 114 12.38 -10.80 8.95
C LEU A 114 13.34 -9.78 8.33
N ILE A 115 12.84 -8.68 7.76
CA ILE A 115 13.70 -7.63 7.18
C ILE A 115 14.55 -6.95 8.23
N PHE A 116 14.05 -6.77 9.45
CA PHE A 116 14.84 -6.19 10.55
C PHE A 116 15.92 -7.12 11.07
N VAL A 117 15.77 -8.43 10.85
CA VAL A 117 16.78 -9.44 11.21
C VAL A 117 17.86 -9.57 10.13
N LEU A 118 17.62 -9.03 8.92
CA LEU A 118 18.61 -9.10 7.85
C LEU A 118 19.85 -8.25 8.18
N PRO A 119 21.07 -8.74 7.84
CA PRO A 119 22.31 -8.02 8.09
C PRO A 119 22.31 -6.63 7.44
N SER A 120 22.88 -5.64 8.11
CA SER A 120 23.02 -4.27 7.58
C SER A 120 23.81 -4.22 6.26
N SER A 121 24.76 -5.14 6.06
CA SER A 121 25.48 -5.32 4.80
C SER A 121 24.55 -5.67 3.63
N PHE A 122 23.47 -6.43 3.88
CA PHE A 122 22.47 -6.73 2.88
C PHE A 122 21.61 -5.50 2.54
N LEU A 123 21.18 -4.74 3.55
CA LEU A 123 20.47 -3.48 3.34
C LEU A 123 21.33 -2.50 2.52
N LEU A 124 22.63 -2.42 2.81
CA LEU A 124 23.58 -1.62 2.03
C LEU A 124 23.76 -2.15 0.60
N THR A 125 23.71 -3.46 0.37
CA THR A 125 23.76 -4.01 -0.99
C THR A 125 22.46 -3.80 -1.74
N ILE A 126 21.28 -3.80 -1.10
CA ILE A 126 20.04 -3.32 -1.73
C ILE A 126 20.22 -1.85 -2.14
N LEU A 127 20.68 -1.01 -1.21
CA LEU A 127 20.90 0.42 -1.47
C LEU A 127 21.93 0.64 -2.60
N ARG A 128 22.99 -0.18 -2.68
CA ARG A 128 24.04 -0.09 -3.72
C ARG A 128 23.68 -0.76 -5.05
N ALA A 129 22.98 -1.89 -5.06
CA ALA A 129 22.45 -2.49 -6.29
C ALA A 129 21.38 -1.60 -6.94
N GLN A 130 20.80 -0.71 -6.14
CA GLN A 130 19.89 0.35 -6.56
C GLN A 130 20.61 1.69 -6.84
N ASN A 131 21.93 1.72 -7.06
CA ASN A 131 22.73 2.93 -7.39
C ASN A 131 22.36 3.64 -8.71
N ASP A 132 21.30 3.22 -9.39
CA ASP A 132 20.64 4.11 -10.34
C ASP A 132 19.93 5.19 -9.51
N SER A 133 20.54 6.38 -9.45
CA SER A 133 20.29 7.62 -8.67
C SER A 133 18.85 8.08 -8.30
N LYS A 134 17.80 7.28 -8.53
CA LYS A 134 16.39 7.64 -8.43
C LYS A 134 15.63 6.98 -7.26
N LEU A 135 16.22 6.02 -6.54
CA LEU A 135 15.50 5.27 -5.49
C LEU A 135 16.00 5.54 -4.07
N LYS A 136 15.05 5.60 -3.13
CA LYS A 136 15.19 6.26 -1.82
C LYS A 136 15.28 5.26 -0.66
N PRO A 137 15.84 5.65 0.51
CA PRO A 137 16.19 4.72 1.59
C PRO A 137 15.03 3.92 2.19
N TYR A 138 13.79 4.40 2.05
CA TYR A 138 12.63 3.82 2.71
C TYR A 138 11.73 3.00 1.78
N VAL A 139 12.16 2.75 0.53
CA VAL A 139 11.35 2.06 -0.50
C VAL A 139 10.86 0.70 -0.01
N LEU A 140 11.75 -0.13 0.54
CA LEU A 140 11.37 -1.48 0.97
C LEU A 140 10.36 -1.43 2.13
N ALA A 141 10.58 -0.53 3.09
CA ALA A 141 9.70 -0.37 4.23
C ALA A 141 8.33 0.21 3.84
N SER A 142 8.30 1.19 2.92
CA SER A 142 7.06 1.78 2.42
C SER A 142 6.28 0.80 1.56
N ASP A 143 6.97 0.06 0.70
CA ASP A 143 6.35 -0.84 -0.25
C ASP A 143 5.72 -2.03 0.47
N MET A 144 6.31 -2.53 1.57
CA MET A 144 5.70 -3.58 2.40
C MET A 144 4.72 -3.06 3.46
N GLY A 145 4.97 -1.89 4.04
CA GLY A 145 4.10 -1.30 5.05
C GLY A 145 2.72 -0.94 4.51
N TYR A 146 2.62 -0.57 3.22
CA TYR A 146 1.36 -0.18 2.61
C TYR A 146 0.36 -1.35 2.46
N PRO A 147 0.70 -2.49 1.86
CA PRO A 147 -0.17 -3.67 1.86
C PRO A 147 -0.64 -4.07 3.26
N LEU A 148 0.25 -3.99 4.26
CA LEU A 148 -0.08 -4.32 5.65
C LEU A 148 -1.15 -3.39 6.23
N ILE A 149 -0.98 -2.07 6.09
CA ILE A 149 -1.96 -1.13 6.63
C ILE A 149 -3.29 -1.20 5.88
N VAL A 150 -3.27 -1.50 4.57
CA VAL A 150 -4.49 -1.74 3.80
C VAL A 150 -5.19 -3.01 4.28
N MET A 151 -4.48 -4.12 4.48
CA MET A 151 -5.08 -5.35 5.03
C MET A 151 -5.68 -5.12 6.42
N ALA A 152 -5.01 -4.35 7.28
CA ALA A 152 -5.56 -3.96 8.58
C ALA A 152 -6.84 -3.12 8.43
N ALA A 153 -6.87 -2.17 7.50
CA ALA A 153 -8.05 -1.36 7.20
C ALA A 153 -9.19 -2.20 6.62
N VAL A 154 -8.90 -3.11 5.69
CA VAL A 154 -9.85 -4.07 5.12
C VAL A 154 -10.47 -4.94 6.21
N LEU A 155 -9.65 -5.47 7.14
CA LEU A 155 -10.14 -6.25 8.27
C LEU A 155 -11.01 -5.41 9.20
N PHE A 156 -10.55 -4.20 9.55
CA PHE A 156 -11.31 -3.27 10.40
C PHE A 156 -12.69 -2.99 9.80
N VAL A 157 -12.74 -2.51 8.56
CA VAL A 157 -14.01 -2.21 7.87
C VAL A 157 -14.84 -3.48 7.67
N GLY A 158 -14.21 -4.61 7.33
CA GLY A 158 -14.88 -5.89 7.16
C GLY A 158 -15.60 -6.37 8.43
N VAL A 159 -15.01 -6.14 9.62
CA VAL A 159 -15.67 -6.41 10.91
C VAL A 159 -16.88 -5.51 11.09
N PHE A 160 -16.81 -4.21 10.79
CA PHE A 160 -18.00 -3.33 10.87
C PHE A 160 -19.10 -3.76 9.90
N LEU A 161 -18.74 -4.04 8.64
CA LEU A 161 -19.70 -4.50 7.63
C LEU A 161 -20.32 -5.85 8.01
N HIS A 162 -19.61 -6.69 8.78
CA HIS A 162 -20.16 -7.95 9.26
C HIS A 162 -21.39 -7.76 10.15
N PHE A 163 -21.48 -6.67 10.92
CA PHE A 163 -22.63 -6.40 11.78
C PHE A 163 -23.83 -5.77 11.05
N LEU A 164 -23.64 -5.33 9.80
CA LEU A 164 -24.72 -4.74 9.00
C LEU A 164 -25.54 -5.85 8.31
N PRO A 165 -26.84 -5.59 8.03
CA PRO A 165 -27.64 -6.49 7.22
C PRO A 165 -27.03 -6.64 5.83
N THR A 166 -27.07 -7.85 5.28
CA THR A 166 -26.49 -8.17 3.97
C THR A 166 -27.38 -7.64 2.85
N ASP A 167 -27.25 -6.36 2.53
CA ASP A 167 -27.89 -5.73 1.38
C ASP A 167 -26.92 -5.61 0.19
N GLN A 168 -27.42 -5.13 -0.95
CA GLN A 168 -26.63 -4.98 -2.17
C GLN A 168 -25.42 -4.02 -1.99
N PRO A 169 -25.56 -2.85 -1.31
CA PRO A 169 -24.42 -2.01 -0.95
C PRO A 169 -23.35 -2.71 -0.11
N VAL A 170 -23.73 -3.41 0.96
CA VAL A 170 -22.80 -4.14 1.84
C VAL A 170 -22.11 -5.26 1.07
N PHE A 171 -22.84 -5.98 0.20
CA PHE A 171 -22.25 -7.00 -0.67
C PHE A 171 -21.20 -6.41 -1.61
N PHE A 172 -21.52 -5.32 -2.30
CA PHE A 172 -20.60 -4.65 -3.21
C PHE A 172 -19.35 -4.14 -2.48
N ALA A 173 -19.54 -3.43 -1.35
CA ALA A 173 -18.45 -2.89 -0.55
C ALA A 173 -17.54 -4.00 0.00
N SER A 174 -18.11 -5.09 0.50
CA SER A 174 -17.36 -6.25 1.00
C SER A 174 -16.59 -6.94 -0.12
N THR A 175 -17.19 -7.10 -1.29
CA THR A 175 -16.53 -7.68 -2.46
C THR A 175 -15.36 -6.83 -2.93
N PHE A 176 -15.56 -5.51 -3.01
CA PHE A 176 -14.49 -4.56 -3.30
C PHE A 176 -13.34 -4.67 -2.30
N LEU A 177 -13.63 -4.67 -1.00
CA LEU A 177 -12.60 -4.79 0.06
C LEU A 177 -11.85 -6.11 -0.02
N LEU A 178 -12.55 -7.22 -0.28
CA LEU A 178 -11.95 -8.54 -0.46
C LEU A 178 -10.92 -8.53 -1.61
N PHE A 179 -11.32 -8.08 -2.80
CA PHE A 179 -10.43 -8.09 -3.97
C PHE A 179 -9.31 -7.06 -3.89
N TYR A 180 -9.59 -5.89 -3.30
CA TYR A 180 -8.55 -4.90 -3.07
C TYR A 180 -7.50 -5.42 -2.09
N GLY A 181 -7.95 -6.04 -0.99
CA GLY A 181 -7.05 -6.67 -0.02
C GLY A 181 -6.26 -7.84 -0.60
N LEU A 182 -6.87 -8.70 -1.43
CA LEU A 182 -6.15 -9.78 -2.14
C LEU A 182 -5.10 -9.22 -3.12
N THR A 183 -5.40 -8.11 -3.79
CA THR A 183 -4.43 -7.41 -4.65
C THR A 183 -3.20 -6.96 -3.85
N MET A 184 -3.41 -6.42 -2.64
CA MET A 184 -2.31 -6.05 -1.74
C MET A 184 -1.48 -7.26 -1.30
N VAL A 185 -2.10 -8.42 -1.08
CA VAL A 185 -1.40 -9.66 -0.72
C VAL A 185 -0.48 -10.11 -1.87
N VAL A 186 -0.97 -10.09 -3.10
CA VAL A 186 -0.16 -10.44 -4.29
C VAL A 186 1.05 -9.50 -4.41
N GLU A 187 0.84 -8.21 -4.17
CA GLU A 187 1.93 -7.24 -4.17
C GLU A 187 2.95 -7.53 -3.07
N LEU A 188 2.47 -7.83 -1.84
CA LEU A 188 3.32 -8.22 -0.73
C LEU A 188 4.19 -9.44 -1.07
N VAL A 189 3.59 -10.50 -1.59
CA VAL A 189 4.30 -11.73 -1.99
C VAL A 189 5.31 -11.44 -3.09
N SER A 190 4.95 -10.62 -4.08
CA SER A 190 5.83 -10.25 -5.18
C SER A 190 7.08 -9.52 -4.69
N MET A 191 6.93 -8.57 -3.76
CA MET A 191 8.07 -7.85 -3.17
C MET A 191 8.98 -8.77 -2.36
N VAL A 192 8.40 -9.69 -1.59
CA VAL A 192 9.14 -10.68 -0.81
C VAL A 192 9.96 -11.56 -1.74
N PHE A 193 9.34 -12.04 -2.82
CA PHE A 193 10.02 -12.83 -3.84
C PHE A 193 11.16 -12.06 -4.50
N THR A 194 10.92 -10.83 -4.97
CA THR A 194 11.96 -9.97 -5.56
C THR A 194 13.11 -9.74 -4.59
N THR A 195 12.81 -9.45 -3.32
CA THR A 195 13.82 -9.25 -2.27
C THR A 195 14.64 -10.53 -2.07
N ALA A 196 14.00 -11.70 -1.98
CA ALA A 196 14.68 -12.98 -1.82
C ALA A 196 15.62 -13.28 -3.01
N VAL A 197 15.16 -13.05 -4.25
CA VAL A 197 15.99 -13.22 -5.46
C VAL A 197 17.21 -12.30 -5.42
N MET A 198 17.05 -11.03 -5.00
CA MET A 198 18.17 -10.10 -4.82
C MET A 198 19.17 -10.60 -3.76
N VAL A 199 18.69 -11.13 -2.62
CA VAL A 199 19.56 -11.74 -1.59
C VAL A 199 20.40 -12.87 -2.19
N LEU A 200 19.76 -13.81 -2.88
CA LEU A 200 20.42 -15.01 -3.40
C LEU A 200 21.46 -14.66 -4.47
N ARG A 201 21.13 -13.70 -5.35
CA ARG A 201 22.06 -13.22 -6.39
C ARG A 201 23.29 -12.54 -5.80
N ASN A 202 23.12 -11.74 -4.75
CA ASN A 202 24.26 -11.08 -4.10
C ASN A 202 25.17 -12.11 -3.41
N LYS A 203 24.60 -13.11 -2.74
CA LYS A 203 25.38 -14.19 -2.11
C LYS A 203 26.20 -14.98 -3.12
N SER A 204 25.64 -15.30 -4.30
CA SER A 204 26.38 -16.04 -5.32
C SER A 204 27.52 -15.22 -5.94
N GLN A 205 27.32 -13.91 -6.15
CA GLN A 205 28.38 -13.02 -6.65
C GLN A 205 29.55 -12.88 -5.68
N SER A 206 29.29 -12.68 -4.39
CA SER A 206 30.35 -12.61 -3.37
C SER A 206 31.12 -13.93 -3.26
N ALA A 207 30.46 -15.08 -3.43
CA ALA A 207 31.10 -16.39 -3.41
C ALA A 207 32.03 -16.62 -4.62
N SER A 208 31.65 -16.15 -5.81
CA SER A 208 32.49 -16.25 -7.01
C SER A 208 33.72 -15.34 -6.94
N GLN A 209 33.59 -14.14 -6.37
CA GLN A 209 34.70 -13.19 -6.25
C GLN A 209 35.78 -13.67 -5.26
N ASN A 210 35.37 -14.34 -4.18
CA ASN A 210 36.30 -14.97 -3.23
C ASN A 210 37.03 -16.21 -3.78
N ARG A 211 36.61 -16.78 -4.92
CA ARG A 211 37.32 -17.89 -5.58
C ARG A 211 38.38 -17.42 -6.59
N GLN A 212 38.38 -16.14 -6.93
CA GLN A 212 39.31 -15.53 -7.89
C GLN A 212 40.46 -14.78 -7.23
N ASN A 213 40.41 -14.62 -5.91
CA ASN A 213 41.46 -14.05 -5.06
C ASN A 213 42.09 -15.17 -4.22
#